data_AF-A0A1Q3GJR1-F1
#
_entry.id   AF-A0A1Q3GJR1-F1
#
_cell.length_a   1.000
_cell.length_b   1.000
_cell.length_c   1.000
_cell.angle_alpha   90.00
_cell.angle_beta   90.00
_cell.angle_gamma   90.00
#
_symmetry.space_group_name_H-M   'P 1'
#
loop_
_entity.id
_entity.type
_entity.pdbx_description
1 polymer ?
#
loop_
_entity_poly.entity_id
_entity_poly.type
_entity_poly.pdbx_seq_one_letter_code
_entity_poly.pdbx_strand_id
1 'polypeptide(L)'
;MTHQQVKIPEFITHYHLPDKQPFLNLSDLSDEEKRPVLEDLEKRRLEGKMKRYFPDWYFPQRKEAESNLFQACLAKGIEPTRKAPHYFTLGRSQGIEMGYNNDFKTVQLSIKSLRQEVLFSIGDTLWTFSKSYTDQVKWKNEWYHGQLYTYDETKDILSQIGLDVEDAESLKKYKVPCVEALVWSDVVLNDALQMTGLPAI
;
A
#
# COMPACT_ATOMS: atom_id res chain seq x y z
N MET A 1 -6.88 10.04 31.74
CA MET A 1 -7.34 9.74 30.36
C MET A 1 -7.03 8.29 30.10
N THR A 2 -8.04 7.44 30.00
CA THR A 2 -7.87 6.03 29.62
C THR A 2 -7.36 6.02 28.18
N HIS A 3 -6.11 5.61 27.98
CA HIS A 3 -5.60 5.30 26.65
C HIS A 3 -6.46 4.15 26.12
N GLN A 4 -7.39 4.47 25.22
CA GLN A 4 -8.12 3.43 24.49
C GLN A 4 -7.06 2.66 23.72
N GLN A 5 -6.88 1.39 24.08
CA GLN A 5 -5.88 0.54 23.45
C GLN A 5 -6.28 0.36 21.99
N VAL A 6 -5.52 0.96 21.08
CA VAL A 6 -5.72 0.82 19.64
C VAL A 6 -5.52 -0.66 19.29
N LYS A 7 -6.48 -1.25 18.58
CA LYS A 7 -6.34 -2.60 18.07
C LYS A 7 -5.53 -2.52 16.78
N ILE A 8 -4.36 -3.17 16.76
CA ILE A 8 -3.49 -3.19 15.58
C ILE A 8 -3.66 -4.53 14.86
N PRO A 9 -4.00 -4.54 13.56
CA PRO A 9 -4.17 -5.79 12.79
C PRO A 9 -2.88 -6.60 12.66
N GLU A 10 -2.97 -7.92 12.78
CA GLU A 10 -1.85 -8.86 12.59
C GLU A 10 -1.80 -9.45 11.15
N PHE A 11 -2.49 -8.80 10.22
CA PHE A 11 -2.61 -9.21 8.82
C PHE A 11 -2.56 -8.01 7.88
N ILE A 12 -2.23 -8.27 6.63
CA ILE A 12 -2.24 -7.29 5.54
C ILE A 12 -3.21 -7.72 4.45
N THR A 13 -3.81 -6.76 3.75
CA THR A 13 -4.82 -7.01 2.71
C THR A 13 -4.38 -6.42 1.37
N HIS A 14 -4.33 -7.26 0.33
CA HIS A 14 -4.21 -6.84 -1.06
C HIS A 14 -5.60 -6.82 -1.70
N TYR A 15 -5.88 -5.78 -2.49
CA TYR A 15 -7.16 -5.58 -3.16
C TYR A 15 -6.97 -5.63 -4.68
N HIS A 16 -7.81 -6.41 -5.37
CA HIS A 16 -7.77 -6.52 -6.82
C HIS A 16 -9.18 -6.59 -7.43
N LEU A 17 -9.27 -6.33 -8.74
CA LEU A 17 -10.52 -6.46 -9.49
C LEU A 17 -10.97 -7.93 -9.56
N PRO A 18 -12.28 -8.23 -9.44
CA PRO A 18 -12.78 -9.61 -9.39
C PRO A 18 -12.46 -10.45 -10.63
N ASP A 19 -12.32 -9.80 -11.78
CA ASP A 19 -12.03 -10.40 -13.08
C ASP A 19 -10.54 -10.38 -13.46
N LYS A 20 -9.67 -9.98 -12.53
CA LYS A 20 -8.21 -9.96 -12.71
C LYS A 20 -7.52 -10.86 -11.68
N GLN A 21 -6.34 -11.36 -12.03
CA GLN A 21 -5.47 -12.04 -11.07
C GLN A 21 -4.97 -11.04 -10.01
N PRO A 22 -4.73 -11.48 -8.77
CA PRO A 22 -4.11 -10.62 -7.76
C PRO A 22 -2.66 -10.26 -8.15
N PHE A 23 -2.12 -9.24 -7.50
CA PHE A 23 -0.70 -8.83 -7.59
C PHE A 23 -0.23 -8.32 -8.97
N LEU A 24 -1.15 -8.01 -9.89
CA LEU A 24 -0.83 -7.25 -11.09
C LEU A 24 -0.48 -5.80 -10.72
N ASN A 25 0.65 -5.30 -11.24
CA ASN A 25 1.13 -3.95 -10.94
C ASN A 25 1.37 -3.14 -12.22
N LEU A 26 0.78 -1.95 -12.30
CA LEU A 26 0.96 -1.04 -13.45
C LEU A 26 2.42 -0.58 -13.61
N SER A 27 3.19 -0.56 -12.52
CA SER A 27 4.61 -0.19 -12.54
C SER A 27 5.51 -1.25 -13.18
N ASP A 28 5.04 -2.50 -13.33
CA ASP A 28 5.80 -3.58 -13.97
C ASP A 28 5.71 -3.55 -15.51
N LEU A 29 4.72 -2.83 -16.04
CA LEU A 29 4.40 -2.80 -17.47
C LEU A 29 5.25 -1.75 -18.22
N SER A 30 5.47 -1.96 -19.52
CA SER A 30 5.93 -0.91 -20.44
C SER A 30 4.82 0.11 -20.73
N ASP A 31 5.13 1.23 -21.37
CA ASP A 31 4.10 2.21 -21.73
C ASP A 31 3.12 1.66 -22.79
N GLU A 32 3.61 0.83 -23.71
CA GLU A 32 2.79 0.11 -24.69
C GLU A 32 1.85 -0.90 -24.03
N GLU A 33 2.34 -1.65 -23.02
CA GLU A 33 1.56 -2.63 -22.26
C GLU A 33 0.54 -1.96 -21.32
N LYS A 34 0.89 -0.82 -20.73
CA LYS A 34 -0.02 -0.04 -19.85
C LYS A 34 -1.21 0.49 -20.61
N ARG A 35 -1.03 1.00 -21.83
CA ARG A 35 -2.07 1.71 -22.58
C ARG A 35 -3.43 0.96 -22.62
N PRO A 36 -3.53 -0.30 -23.09
CA PRO A 36 -4.81 -1.02 -23.09
C PRO A 36 -5.37 -1.27 -21.69
N VAL A 37 -4.51 -1.41 -20.67
CA VAL A 37 -4.94 -1.57 -19.27
C VAL A 37 -5.58 -0.27 -18.76
N LEU A 38 -4.97 0.88 -19.05
CA LEU A 38 -5.50 2.19 -18.65
C LEU A 38 -6.80 2.52 -19.38
N GLU A 39 -6.94 2.15 -20.65
CA GLU A 39 -8.19 2.26 -21.41
C GLU A 39 -9.32 1.44 -20.75
N ASP A 40 -9.07 0.19 -20.32
CA ASP A 40 -10.02 -0.65 -19.58
C ASP A 40 -10.40 -0.02 -18.22
N LEU A 41 -9.40 0.42 -17.44
CA LEU A 41 -9.63 1.04 -16.13
C LEU A 41 -10.41 2.36 -16.25
N GLU A 42 -10.14 3.19 -17.25
CA GLU A 42 -10.86 4.44 -17.49
C GLU A 42 -12.30 4.17 -17.92
N LYS A 43 -12.52 3.18 -18.80
CA LYS A 43 -13.89 2.76 -19.17
C LYS A 43 -14.68 2.32 -17.94
N ARG A 44 -14.10 1.51 -17.06
CA ARG A 44 -14.75 1.10 -15.80
C ARG A 44 -15.07 2.29 -14.91
N ARG A 45 -14.17 3.27 -14.83
CA ARG A 45 -14.39 4.50 -14.06
C ARG A 45 -15.57 5.31 -14.61
N LEU A 46 -15.64 5.49 -15.93
CA LEU A 46 -16.74 6.18 -16.60
C LEU A 46 -18.08 5.45 -16.45
N GLU A 47 -18.06 4.11 -16.39
CA GLU A 47 -19.24 3.28 -16.09
C GLU A 47 -19.60 3.25 -14.59
N GLY A 48 -18.85 3.93 -13.73
CA GLY A 48 -19.08 3.95 -12.28
C GLY A 48 -18.71 2.66 -11.55
N LYS A 49 -17.99 1.73 -12.20
CA LYS A 49 -17.54 0.46 -11.61
C LYS A 49 -16.30 0.61 -10.73
N MET A 50 -15.59 1.72 -10.84
CA MET A 50 -14.48 2.09 -9.97
C MET A 50 -14.37 3.61 -9.88
N LYS A 51 -13.71 4.11 -8.84
CA LYS A 51 -13.49 5.56 -8.63
C LYS A 51 -12.07 6.00 -8.90
N ARG A 52 -11.12 5.07 -8.91
CA ARG A 52 -9.70 5.37 -9.12
C ARG A 52 -9.47 5.94 -10.53
N TYR A 53 -8.62 6.95 -10.58
CA TYR A 53 -8.27 7.69 -11.80
C TYR A 53 -6.75 7.77 -11.93
N PHE A 54 -6.24 7.73 -13.16
CA PHE A 54 -4.81 7.73 -13.48
C PHE A 54 -4.49 8.87 -14.45
N PRO A 55 -4.34 10.11 -13.95
CA PRO A 55 -3.95 11.26 -14.77
C PRO A 55 -2.51 11.17 -15.26
N ASP A 56 -2.16 11.95 -16.29
CA ASP A 56 -0.81 11.93 -16.89
C ASP A 56 0.33 12.19 -15.90
N TRP A 57 0.09 13.02 -14.88
CA TRP A 57 1.09 13.30 -13.83
C TRP A 57 1.33 12.11 -12.90
N TYR A 58 0.42 11.13 -12.84
CA TYR A 58 0.47 10.01 -11.90
C TYR A 58 1.72 9.15 -12.11
N PHE A 59 2.05 8.79 -13.35
CA PHE A 59 3.13 7.84 -13.63
C PHE A 59 4.53 8.42 -13.38
N PRO A 60 4.86 9.66 -13.82
CA PRO A 60 6.10 10.30 -13.41
C PRO A 60 6.26 10.38 -11.90
N GLN A 61 5.19 10.75 -11.19
CA GLN A 61 5.20 10.87 -9.73
C GLN A 61 5.36 9.51 -9.04
N ARG A 62 4.63 8.48 -9.50
CA ARG A 62 4.72 7.11 -8.98
C ARG A 62 6.11 6.54 -9.19
N LYS A 63 6.72 6.76 -10.35
CA LYS A 63 8.09 6.33 -10.65
C LYS A 63 9.11 6.95 -9.69
N GLU A 64 8.97 8.24 -9.40
CA GLU A 64 9.80 8.91 -8.39
C GLU A 64 9.58 8.32 -6.99
N ALA A 65 8.31 8.17 -6.57
CA ALA A 65 7.97 7.61 -5.27
C ALA A 65 8.54 6.19 -5.08
N GLU A 66 8.39 5.32 -6.09
CA GLU A 66 8.91 3.96 -6.06
C GLU A 66 10.45 3.91 -6.05
N SER A 67 11.12 4.82 -6.75
CA SER A 67 12.57 4.95 -6.67
C SER A 67 13.02 5.33 -5.26
N ASN A 68 12.34 6.26 -4.59
CA ASN A 68 12.66 6.66 -3.23
C ASN A 68 12.33 5.56 -2.21
N LEU A 69 11.20 4.86 -2.41
CA LEU A 69 10.81 3.69 -1.64
C LEU A 69 11.86 2.57 -1.71
N PHE A 70 12.39 2.30 -2.91
CA PHE A 70 13.42 1.29 -3.12
C PHE A 70 14.69 1.63 -2.32
N GLN A 71 15.13 2.90 -2.33
CA GLN A 71 16.26 3.35 -1.53
C GLN A 71 15.99 3.24 -0.02
N ALA A 72 14.77 3.57 0.43
CA ALA A 72 14.38 3.42 1.83
C ALA A 72 14.32 1.95 2.26
N CYS A 73 13.93 1.05 1.35
CA CYS A 73 13.93 -0.40 1.57
C CYS A 73 15.35 -0.93 1.77
N LEU A 74 16.29 -0.55 0.89
CA LEU A 74 17.71 -0.87 1.04
C LEU A 74 18.30 -0.33 2.34
N ALA A 75 17.95 0.90 2.73
CA ALA A 75 18.41 1.50 3.97
C ALA A 75 17.91 0.75 5.24
N LYS A 76 16.81 0.00 5.13
CA LYS A 76 16.31 -0.90 6.17
C LYS A 76 16.97 -2.27 6.16
N GLY A 77 17.92 -2.52 5.26
CA GLY A 77 18.64 -3.79 5.15
C GLY A 77 17.83 -4.91 4.48
N ILE A 78 16.72 -4.58 3.83
CA ILE A 78 15.98 -5.51 2.99
C ILE A 78 16.63 -5.54 1.61
N GLU A 79 16.77 -6.72 1.02
CA GLU A 79 17.27 -6.92 -0.34
C GLU A 79 16.07 -7.09 -1.31
N PRO A 80 15.57 -6.02 -1.94
CA PRO A 80 14.43 -6.11 -2.84
C PRO A 80 14.78 -6.88 -4.11
N THR A 81 13.95 -7.87 -4.48
CA THR A 81 14.07 -8.58 -5.77
C THR A 81 13.16 -8.00 -6.86
N ARG A 82 12.35 -6.99 -6.50
CA ARG A 82 11.41 -6.29 -7.39
C ARG A 82 11.75 -4.81 -7.50
N LYS A 83 11.36 -4.18 -8.61
CA LYS A 83 11.49 -2.73 -8.83
C LYS A 83 10.41 -1.92 -8.12
N ALA A 84 9.20 -2.48 -8.01
CA ALA A 84 8.09 -1.94 -7.25
C ALA A 84 7.56 -3.02 -6.29
N PRO A 85 7.12 -2.64 -5.08
CA PRO A 85 6.62 -3.61 -4.12
C PRO A 85 5.27 -4.16 -4.56
N HIS A 86 4.92 -5.31 -4.01
CA HIS A 86 3.52 -5.70 -3.90
C HIS A 86 2.86 -4.86 -2.81
N TYR A 87 1.84 -4.10 -3.19
CA TYR A 87 1.14 -3.20 -2.30
C TYR A 87 -0.01 -3.90 -1.58
N PHE A 88 -0.04 -3.70 -0.26
CA PHE A 88 -1.11 -4.12 0.65
C PHE A 88 -1.46 -2.95 1.57
N THR A 89 -2.53 -3.09 2.34
CA THR A 89 -2.80 -2.27 3.53
C THR A 89 -2.61 -3.09 4.79
N LEU A 90 -2.16 -2.47 5.89
CA LEU A 90 -2.27 -3.06 7.23
C LEU A 90 -3.75 -3.15 7.61
N GLY A 91 -4.25 -4.35 7.89
CA GLY A 91 -5.69 -4.58 8.06
C GLY A 91 -6.48 -4.33 6.77
N ARG A 92 -7.75 -3.95 6.92
CA ARG A 92 -8.61 -3.51 5.82
C ARG A 92 -8.65 -1.99 5.70
N SER A 93 -8.80 -1.48 4.48
CA SER A 93 -8.97 -0.04 4.22
C SER A 93 -10.30 0.24 3.51
N GLN A 94 -11.23 0.88 4.23
CA GLN A 94 -12.50 1.33 3.66
C GLN A 94 -12.30 2.29 2.48
N GLY A 95 -11.24 3.12 2.52
CA GLY A 95 -10.91 4.03 1.42
C GLY A 95 -10.57 3.29 0.13
N ILE A 96 -9.77 2.22 0.21
CA ILE A 96 -9.44 1.38 -0.95
C ILE A 96 -10.68 0.63 -1.44
N GLU A 97 -11.48 0.06 -0.54
CA GLU A 97 -12.74 -0.63 -0.87
C GLU A 97 -13.69 0.28 -1.63
N MET A 98 -13.88 1.52 -1.16
CA MET A 98 -14.65 2.55 -1.85
C MET A 98 -14.05 2.95 -3.20
N GLY A 99 -12.72 2.90 -3.33
CA GLY A 99 -12.00 3.15 -4.59
C GLY A 99 -12.33 2.14 -5.68
N TYR A 100 -12.60 0.89 -5.30
CA TYR A 100 -13.12 -0.17 -6.16
C TYR A 100 -14.66 -0.18 -6.28
N ASN A 101 -15.34 0.88 -5.79
CA ASN A 101 -16.80 0.93 -5.69
C ASN A 101 -17.42 -0.30 -4.99
N ASN A 102 -16.71 -0.86 -4.01
CA ASN A 102 -17.04 -2.10 -3.32
C ASN A 102 -17.14 -3.36 -4.19
N ASP A 103 -16.61 -3.32 -5.42
CA ASP A 103 -16.51 -4.48 -6.31
C ASP A 103 -15.05 -4.94 -6.41
N PHE A 104 -14.62 -5.75 -5.45
CA PHE A 104 -13.24 -6.20 -5.30
C PHE A 104 -13.15 -7.64 -4.77
N LYS A 105 -11.98 -8.23 -4.96
CA LYS A 105 -11.52 -9.43 -4.24
C LYS A 105 -10.30 -9.06 -3.40
N THR A 106 -10.05 -9.88 -2.38
CA THR A 106 -8.93 -9.66 -1.46
C THR A 106 -8.07 -10.90 -1.31
N VAL A 107 -6.78 -10.69 -1.15
CA VAL A 107 -5.85 -11.67 -0.58
C VAL A 107 -5.37 -11.14 0.77
N GLN A 108 -5.55 -11.95 1.81
CA GLN A 108 -5.10 -11.60 3.16
C GLN A 108 -3.98 -12.53 3.60
N LEU A 109 -2.91 -11.94 4.11
CA LEU A 109 -1.74 -12.65 4.61
C LEU A 109 -1.48 -12.24 6.06
N SER A 110 -1.09 -13.22 6.88
CA SER A 110 -0.60 -12.90 8.22
C SER A 110 0.76 -12.21 8.11
N ILE A 111 1.00 -11.19 8.94
CA ILE A 111 2.32 -10.52 8.97
C ILE A 111 3.42 -11.52 9.36
N LYS A 112 3.08 -12.51 10.20
CA LYS A 112 4.02 -13.55 10.62
C LYS A 112 4.53 -14.43 9.48
N SER A 113 3.74 -14.64 8.42
CA SER A 113 4.18 -15.47 7.28
C SER A 113 5.23 -14.77 6.41
N LEU A 114 5.41 -13.46 6.56
CA LEU A 114 6.34 -12.65 5.75
C LEU A 114 7.73 -12.50 6.38
N ARG A 115 8.03 -13.22 7.48
CA ARG A 115 9.37 -13.34 8.09
C ARG A 115 10.10 -12.01 8.36
N GLN A 116 9.38 -10.94 8.65
CA GLN A 116 9.89 -9.56 8.86
C GLN A 116 10.38 -8.82 7.59
N GLU A 117 10.15 -9.37 6.40
CA GLU A 117 10.52 -8.73 5.12
C GLU A 117 9.43 -7.80 4.56
N VAL A 118 8.35 -7.60 5.32
CA VAL A 118 7.33 -6.60 5.03
C VAL A 118 7.66 -5.30 5.75
N LEU A 119 7.69 -4.21 4.98
CA LEU A 119 7.86 -2.85 5.50
C LEU A 119 6.56 -2.07 5.37
N PHE A 120 6.36 -1.08 6.23
CA PHE A 120 5.14 -0.30 6.29
C PHE A 120 5.41 1.18 6.08
N SER A 121 4.46 1.89 5.46
CA SER A 121 4.42 3.34 5.41
C SER A 121 3.13 3.85 6.05
N ILE A 122 3.25 4.87 6.90
CA ILE A 122 2.08 5.54 7.48
C ILE A 122 1.61 6.61 6.50
N GLY A 123 0.63 6.24 5.68
CA GLY A 123 0.08 7.05 4.59
C GLY A 123 0.29 6.42 3.22
N ASP A 124 -0.26 7.09 2.20
CA ASP A 124 -0.13 6.70 0.80
C ASP A 124 1.26 7.06 0.27
N THR A 125 2.01 6.04 -0.13
CA THR A 125 3.39 6.15 -0.60
C THR A 125 3.56 7.03 -1.83
N LEU A 126 2.53 7.22 -2.67
CA LEU A 126 2.61 8.18 -3.78
C LEU A 126 2.94 9.58 -3.28
N TRP A 127 2.30 9.96 -2.16
CA TRP A 127 2.39 11.29 -1.61
C TRP A 127 3.49 11.41 -0.58
N THR A 128 3.79 10.35 0.17
CA THR A 128 4.84 10.40 1.21
C THR A 128 6.25 10.18 0.67
N PHE A 129 6.41 9.58 -0.53
CA PHE A 129 7.73 9.30 -1.13
C PHE A 129 8.01 10.02 -2.46
N SER A 130 7.07 10.73 -3.07
CA SER A 130 7.39 11.60 -4.22
C SER A 130 7.95 12.93 -3.73
N LYS A 131 9.27 13.08 -3.77
CA LYS A 131 9.97 14.25 -3.22
C LYS A 131 9.59 15.55 -3.92
N SER A 132 9.45 15.52 -5.24
CA SER A 132 9.01 16.65 -6.04
C SER A 132 7.65 17.21 -5.59
N TYR A 133 6.78 16.38 -5.00
CA TYR A 133 5.56 16.78 -4.34
C TYR A 133 5.76 17.11 -2.85
N THR A 134 6.47 16.27 -2.08
CA THR A 134 6.61 16.46 -0.62
C THR A 134 7.36 17.72 -0.25
N ASP A 135 8.34 18.18 -1.05
CA ASP A 135 9.11 19.39 -0.77
C ASP A 135 8.24 20.67 -0.83
N GLN A 136 7.05 20.57 -1.41
CA GLN A 136 6.06 21.64 -1.49
C GLN A 136 4.99 21.55 -0.37
N VAL A 137 4.99 20.46 0.42
CA VAL A 137 3.95 20.16 1.41
C VAL A 137 4.55 20.09 2.81
N LYS A 138 4.10 20.98 3.70
CA LYS A 138 4.37 20.87 5.14
C LYS A 138 3.37 19.89 5.75
N TRP A 139 3.85 18.73 6.16
CA TRP A 139 3.00 17.74 6.83
C TRP A 139 2.79 18.17 8.27
N LYS A 140 1.58 18.00 8.82
CA LYS A 140 1.35 18.34 10.24
C LYS A 140 2.11 17.40 11.18
N ASN A 141 2.43 16.19 10.71
CA ASN A 141 3.06 15.12 11.47
C ASN A 141 4.32 14.61 10.77
N GLU A 142 5.26 15.50 10.46
CA GLU A 142 6.44 15.24 9.61
C GLU A 142 7.31 14.05 10.08
N TRP A 143 7.31 13.76 11.39
CA TRP A 143 8.26 12.82 11.99
C TRP A 143 8.06 11.36 11.57
N TYR A 144 6.86 10.97 11.11
CA TYR A 144 6.59 9.61 10.63
C TYR A 144 6.34 9.48 9.12
N HIS A 145 6.31 10.60 8.39
CA HIS A 145 6.11 10.57 6.94
C HIS A 145 7.44 10.33 6.20
N GLY A 146 7.35 9.79 4.99
CA GLY A 146 8.51 9.57 4.11
C GLY A 146 9.51 8.54 4.62
N GLN A 147 9.06 7.64 5.50
CA GLN A 147 9.88 6.60 6.12
C GLN A 147 9.18 5.25 6.01
N LEU A 148 10.00 4.20 6.01
CA LEU A 148 9.55 2.83 6.12
C LEU A 148 9.78 2.32 7.53
N TYR A 149 8.91 1.42 7.98
CA TYR A 149 8.93 0.87 9.32
C TYR A 149 8.81 -0.65 9.29
N THR A 150 9.44 -1.32 10.24
CA THR A 150 9.09 -2.72 10.55
C THR A 150 7.69 -2.78 11.17
N TYR A 151 7.15 -3.99 11.31
CA TYR A 151 5.85 -4.14 11.96
C TYR A 151 5.86 -3.66 13.42
N ASP A 152 6.93 -3.94 14.17
CA ASP A 152 7.04 -3.51 15.57
C ASP A 152 7.16 -1.99 15.68
N GLU A 153 8.01 -1.35 14.85
CA GLU A 153 8.08 0.12 14.78
C GLU A 153 6.72 0.74 14.42
N THR A 154 5.99 0.13 13.48
CA THR A 154 4.65 0.58 13.09
C THR A 154 3.67 0.49 14.27
N LYS A 155 3.68 -0.63 15.00
CA LYS A 155 2.80 -0.79 16.18
C LYS A 155 3.05 0.27 17.23
N ASP A 156 4.32 0.57 17.50
CA ASP A 156 4.71 1.58 18.48
C ASP A 156 4.20 2.96 18.07
N ILE A 157 4.38 3.34 16.81
CA ILE A 157 3.89 4.63 16.29
C ILE A 157 2.37 4.73 16.36
N LEU A 158 1.65 3.71 15.87
CA LEU A 158 0.18 3.69 15.87
C LEU A 158 -0.39 3.78 17.30
N SER A 159 0.23 3.07 18.23
CA SER A 159 -0.13 3.11 19.65
C SER A 159 0.13 4.48 20.26
N GLN A 160 1.27 5.09 19.94
CA GLN A 160 1.66 6.41 20.44
C GLN A 160 0.69 7.50 19.97
N ILE A 161 0.28 7.48 18.70
CA ILE A 161 -0.62 8.50 18.14
C ILE A 161 -2.10 8.18 18.37
N GLY A 162 -2.45 6.94 18.72
CA GLY A 162 -3.83 6.50 18.88
C GLY A 162 -4.57 6.30 17.55
N LEU A 163 -3.87 5.86 16.50
CA LEU A 163 -4.45 5.68 15.15
C LEU A 163 -4.95 4.25 14.97
N ASP A 164 -6.27 4.09 14.86
CA ASP A 164 -6.93 2.85 14.45
C ASP A 164 -7.02 2.81 12.92
N VAL A 165 -6.37 1.83 12.32
CA VAL A 165 -6.21 1.74 10.85
C VAL A 165 -7.45 1.18 10.14
N GLU A 166 -8.39 0.57 10.87
CA GLU A 166 -9.64 0.05 10.29
C GLU A 166 -10.85 0.98 10.58
N ASP A 167 -10.66 2.01 11.41
CA ASP A 167 -11.66 3.07 11.67
C ASP A 167 -11.46 4.28 10.74
N ALA A 168 -12.44 4.51 9.87
CA ALA A 168 -12.44 5.63 8.94
C ALA A 168 -12.41 7.02 9.62
N GLU A 169 -13.06 7.20 10.77
CA GLU A 169 -13.02 8.49 11.48
C GLU A 169 -11.65 8.72 12.13
N SER A 170 -10.99 7.65 12.60
CA SER A 170 -9.61 7.71 13.07
C SER A 170 -8.65 8.09 11.94
N LEU A 171 -8.67 7.37 10.81
CA LEU A 171 -7.90 7.69 9.60
C LEU A 171 -8.09 9.15 9.14
N LYS A 172 -9.34 9.62 9.09
CA LYS A 172 -9.69 11.00 8.74
C LYS A 172 -9.13 12.03 9.72
N LYS A 173 -9.23 11.77 11.04
CA LYS A 173 -8.69 12.65 12.09
C LYS A 173 -7.19 12.88 11.92
N TYR A 174 -6.43 11.83 11.57
CA TYR A 174 -4.98 11.91 11.37
C TYR A 174 -4.57 12.23 9.93
N LYS A 175 -5.54 12.37 9.01
CA LYS A 175 -5.32 12.57 7.57
C LYS A 175 -4.42 11.48 6.95
N VAL A 176 -4.58 10.26 7.42
CA VAL A 176 -3.89 9.07 6.90
C VAL A 176 -4.91 8.27 6.11
N PRO A 177 -4.75 8.08 4.79
CA PRO A 177 -5.73 7.32 4.00
C PRO A 177 -5.71 5.82 4.31
N CYS A 178 -4.53 5.29 4.59
CA CYS A 178 -4.25 3.93 5.03
C CYS A 178 -2.80 3.85 5.55
N VAL A 179 -2.46 2.74 6.20
CA VAL A 179 -1.08 2.32 6.39
C VAL A 179 -0.77 1.29 5.31
N GLU A 180 0.13 1.61 4.38
CA GLU A 180 0.52 0.69 3.32
C GLU A 180 1.57 -0.30 3.83
N ALA A 181 1.46 -1.56 3.40
CA ALA A 181 2.41 -2.61 3.64
C ALA A 181 3.02 -3.06 2.30
N LEU A 182 4.34 -3.23 2.29
CA LEU A 182 5.16 -3.34 1.08
C LEU A 182 5.97 -4.63 1.15
N VAL A 183 5.76 -5.53 0.19
CA VAL A 183 6.53 -6.77 0.04
C VAL A 183 7.38 -6.69 -1.22
N TRP A 184 8.70 -6.84 -1.09
CA TRP A 184 9.67 -6.60 -2.16
C TRP A 184 10.23 -7.86 -2.82
N SER A 185 9.73 -9.03 -2.43
CA SER A 185 10.21 -10.34 -2.91
C SER A 185 9.06 -11.23 -3.32
N ASP A 186 9.11 -11.72 -4.56
CA ASP A 186 8.16 -12.72 -5.07
C ASP A 186 8.34 -14.05 -4.34
N VAL A 187 9.57 -14.39 -3.93
CA VAL A 187 9.85 -15.61 -3.15
C VAL A 187 9.15 -15.55 -1.80
N VAL A 188 9.29 -14.43 -1.07
CA VAL A 188 8.64 -14.23 0.24
C VAL A 188 7.11 -14.24 0.09
N LEU A 189 6.59 -13.58 -0.95
CA LEU A 189 5.15 -13.56 -1.19
C LEU A 189 4.63 -14.97 -1.54
N ASN A 190 5.32 -15.70 -2.40
CA ASN A 190 4.93 -17.06 -2.79
C ASN A 190 4.98 -18.04 -1.62
N ASP A 191 5.99 -17.95 -0.76
CA ASP A 191 6.05 -18.71 0.50
C ASP A 191 4.81 -18.43 1.37
N ALA A 192 4.46 -17.15 1.54
CA ALA A 192 3.29 -16.75 2.33
C ALA A 192 1.96 -17.21 1.71
N LEU A 193 1.82 -17.14 0.38
CA LEU A 193 0.63 -17.60 -0.35
C LEU A 193 0.45 -19.11 -0.18
N GLN A 194 1.52 -19.90 -0.34
CA GLN A 194 1.48 -21.36 -0.15
C GLN A 194 1.02 -21.74 1.26
N MET A 195 1.47 -21.03 2.30
CA MET A 195 1.01 -21.25 3.68
C MET A 195 -0.50 -21.02 3.87
N THR A 196 -1.13 -20.25 2.98
CA THR A 196 -2.58 -19.99 2.97
C THR A 196 -3.37 -20.89 2.00
N GLY A 197 -2.68 -21.78 1.28
CA GLY A 197 -3.29 -22.62 0.24
C GLY A 197 -3.66 -21.87 -1.05
N LEU A 198 -3.15 -20.64 -1.21
CA LEU A 198 -3.32 -19.85 -2.43
C LEU A 198 -2.23 -20.21 -3.46
N PRO A 199 -2.52 -20.08 -4.77
CA PRO A 199 -1.51 -20.32 -5.79
C PRO A 199 -0.40 -19.27 -5.71
N ALA A 200 0.81 -19.69 -6.07
CA ALA A 200 1.93 -18.79 -6.31
C ALA A 200 1.69 -17.93 -7.56
N ILE A 201 2.36 -16.77 -7.60
CA ILE A 201 2.39 -15.85 -8.74
C ILE A 201 3.68 -15.96 -9.55
#